data_AF-A0A5B7VB11-F1
#
_entry.id   AF-A0A5B7VB11-F1
#
_cell.length_a   1.000
_cell.length_b   1.000
_cell.length_c   1.000
_cell.angle_alpha   90.00
_cell.angle_beta   90.00
_cell.angle_gamma   90.00
#
_symmetry.space_group_name_H-M   'P 1'
#
loop_
_entity.id
_entity.type
_entity.pdbx_description
1 polymer ?
#
loop_
_entity_poly.entity_id
_entity_poly.type
_entity_poly.pdbx_seq_one_letter_code
_entity_poly.pdbx_strand_id
1 'polypeptide(L)'
;MSGMEHEYIRDRTLEGHESARKRGKTIGGAGVTDENMLTVALQLRDQKMSLRDIAKKLVITTGKKKGEHPSPATVMRMLREHDERQAAATVEQAPAAR
;
A
#
# COMPACT_ATOMS: atom_id res chain seq x y z
N MET A 1 3.80 -37.43 8.17
CA MET A 1 4.75 -36.31 8.33
C MET A 1 4.75 -35.92 9.78
N SER A 2 5.93 -35.83 10.38
CA SER A 2 6.12 -35.43 11.78
C SER A 2 6.04 -33.90 11.91
N GLY A 3 5.60 -33.39 13.07
CA GLY A 3 5.53 -31.94 13.31
C GLY A 3 6.87 -31.22 13.08
N MET A 4 7.99 -31.89 13.35
CA MET A 4 9.34 -31.35 13.11
C MET A 4 9.65 -31.15 11.62
N GLU A 5 9.12 -31.99 10.74
CA GLU A 5 9.30 -31.84 9.28
C GLU A 5 8.52 -30.63 8.75
N HIS A 6 7.33 -30.36 9.30
CA HIS A 6 6.54 -29.18 8.94
C HIS A 6 7.20 -27.88 9.38
N GLU A 7 7.79 -27.87 10.58
CA GLU A 7 8.52 -26.71 11.10
C GLU A 7 9.78 -26.44 10.28
N TYR A 8 10.55 -27.47 9.94
CA TYR A 8 11.71 -27.34 9.05
C TYR A 8 11.35 -26.77 7.68
N ILE A 9 10.26 -27.23 7.06
CA ILE A 9 9.78 -26.70 5.77
C ILE A 9 9.35 -25.23 5.91
N ARG A 10 8.67 -24.88 7.01
CA ARG A 10 8.25 -23.50 7.27
C ARG A 10 9.45 -22.57 7.36
N ASP A 11 10.45 -22.92 8.16
CA ASP A 11 11.63 -22.08 8.39
C ASP A 11 12.41 -21.84 7.09
N ARG A 12 12.65 -22.91 6.31
CA ARG A 12 13.30 -22.78 4.99
C ARG A 12 12.49 -21.96 3.99
N THR A 13 11.16 -22.03 4.06
CA THR A 13 10.28 -21.22 3.21
C THR A 13 10.33 -19.75 3.61
N LEU A 14 10.31 -19.44 4.90
CA LEU A 14 10.40 -18.07 5.41
C LEU A 14 11.75 -17.43 5.08
N GLU A 15 12.84 -18.18 5.25
CA GLU A 15 14.19 -17.73 4.85
C GLU A 15 14.28 -17.41 3.34
N GLY A 16 13.65 -18.26 2.51
CA GLY A 16 13.52 -18.02 1.08
C GLY A 16 12.72 -16.75 0.75
N HIS A 17 11.62 -16.51 1.45
CA HIS A 17 10.81 -15.30 1.30
C HIS A 17 11.58 -14.03 1.68
N GLU A 18 12.32 -14.05 2.79
CA GLU A 18 13.16 -12.93 3.19
C GLU A 18 14.26 -12.64 2.17
N SER A 19 14.90 -13.69 1.66
CA SER A 19 15.92 -13.56 0.61
C SER A 19 15.34 -12.97 -0.67
N ALA A 20 14.13 -13.35 -1.06
CA ALA A 20 13.43 -12.76 -2.20
C ALA A 20 13.09 -11.28 -1.97
N ARG A 21 12.59 -10.90 -0.78
CA ARG A 21 12.34 -9.50 -0.42
C ARG A 21 13.61 -8.66 -0.46
N LYS A 22 14.74 -9.16 0.06
CA LYS A 22 16.05 -8.47 0.00
C LYS A 22 16.49 -8.20 -1.44
N ARG A 23 16.12 -9.07 -2.39
CA ARG A 23 16.37 -8.90 -3.83
C ARG A 23 15.31 -8.04 -4.53
N GLY A 24 14.44 -7.36 -3.77
CA GLY A 24 13.35 -6.53 -4.30
C GLY A 24 12.18 -7.33 -4.89
N LYS A 25 12.16 -8.66 -4.73
CA LYS A 25 11.07 -9.51 -5.21
C LYS A 25 10.06 -9.70 -4.08
N THR A 26 9.12 -8.77 -3.99
CA THR A 26 8.03 -8.84 -3.01
C THR A 26 6.89 -9.69 -3.55
N ILE A 27 6.40 -10.61 -2.72
CA ILE A 27 5.21 -11.40 -3.00
C ILE A 27 3.98 -10.57 -2.59
N GLY A 28 3.07 -10.32 -3.53
CA GLY A 28 1.87 -9.50 -3.32
C GLY A 28 1.26 -9.06 -4.64
N GLY A 29 0.02 -8.58 -4.60
CA GLY A 29 -0.58 -7.92 -5.76
C GLY A 29 0.21 -6.65 -6.10
N ALA A 30 0.52 -6.43 -7.38
CA ALA A 30 1.17 -5.20 -7.82
C ALA A 30 0.33 -3.99 -7.39
N GLY A 31 0.98 -2.99 -6.79
CA GLY A 31 0.34 -1.74 -6.43
C GLY A 31 -0.34 -1.13 -7.66
N VAL A 32 -1.64 -0.89 -7.55
CA VAL A 32 -2.43 -0.22 -8.60
C VAL A 32 -2.39 1.30 -8.43
N THR A 33 -1.93 1.76 -7.25
CA THR A 33 -1.87 3.17 -6.84
C THR A 33 -0.46 3.71 -7.06
N ASP A 34 -0.38 4.85 -7.75
CA ASP A 34 0.85 5.60 -7.98
C ASP A 34 0.84 6.91 -7.17
N GLU A 35 2.00 7.57 -7.06
CA GLU A 35 2.16 8.80 -6.28
C GLU A 35 1.32 9.96 -6.85
N ASN A 36 1.25 10.08 -8.17
CA ASN A 36 0.46 11.12 -8.83
C ASN A 36 -1.04 10.97 -8.54
N MET A 37 -1.55 9.73 -8.58
CA MET A 37 -2.92 9.37 -8.25
C MET A 37 -3.23 9.72 -6.79
N LEU A 38 -2.28 9.49 -5.87
CA LEU A 38 -2.43 9.88 -4.48
C LEU A 38 -2.52 11.40 -4.33
N THR A 39 -1.66 12.18 -5.00
CA THR A 39 -1.72 13.66 -4.97
C THR A 39 -3.08 14.17 -5.43
N VAL A 40 -3.60 13.66 -6.56
CA VAL A 40 -4.91 14.05 -7.08
C VAL A 40 -6.03 13.61 -6.13
N ALA A 41 -5.94 12.42 -5.54
CA ALA A 41 -6.94 11.94 -4.58
C ALA A 41 -7.02 12.81 -3.32
N LEU A 42 -5.88 13.27 -2.81
CA LEU A 42 -5.81 14.19 -1.67
C LEU A 42 -6.45 15.54 -2.01
N GLN A 43 -6.15 16.10 -3.18
CA GLN A 43 -6.77 17.35 -3.64
C GLN A 43 -8.30 17.23 -3.76
N LEU A 44 -8.81 16.14 -4.32
CA LEU A 44 -10.26 15.90 -4.44
C LEU A 44 -10.92 15.65 -3.07
N ARG A 45 -10.21 15.04 -2.12
CA ARG A 45 -10.65 14.88 -0.72
C ARG A 45 -10.79 16.25 -0.04
N ASP A 46 -9.83 17.15 -0.25
CA ASP A 46 -9.86 18.49 0.34
C ASP A 46 -11.04 19.33 -0.21
N GLN A 47 -11.47 19.04 -1.44
CA GLN A 47 -12.71 19.56 -2.03
C GLN A 47 -13.99 18.92 -1.45
N LYS A 48 -13.89 18.08 -0.41
CA LYS A 48 -14.98 17.36 0.26
C LYS A 48 -15.78 16.43 -0.67
N MET A 49 -15.16 15.91 -1.73
CA MET A 49 -15.81 14.95 -2.62
C MET A 49 -16.02 13.60 -1.93
N SER A 50 -17.08 12.89 -2.32
CA SER A 50 -17.32 11.53 -1.83
C SER A 50 -16.28 10.54 -2.36
N LEU A 51 -15.98 9.47 -1.61
CA LEU A 51 -15.05 8.43 -2.07
C LEU A 51 -15.45 7.82 -3.42
N ARG A 52 -16.76 7.70 -3.69
CA ARG A 52 -17.27 7.16 -4.95
C ARG A 52 -17.00 8.10 -6.11
N ASP A 53 -17.10 9.41 -5.91
CA ASP A 53 -16.86 10.40 -6.94
C ASP A 53 -15.36 10.60 -7.19
N ILE A 54 -14.54 10.53 -6.13
CA ILE A 54 -13.08 10.50 -6.25
C ILE A 54 -12.67 9.30 -7.12
N ALA A 55 -13.19 8.11 -6.82
CA ALA A 55 -12.89 6.90 -7.58
C ALA A 55 -13.20 7.03 -9.09
N LYS A 56 -14.32 7.67 -9.45
CA LYS A 56 -14.70 7.91 -10.86
C LYS A 56 -13.80 8.94 -11.57
N LYS A 57 -13.18 9.86 -10.84
CA LYS A 57 -12.31 10.89 -11.41
C LYS A 57 -10.86 10.44 -11.56
N LEU A 58 -10.43 9.46 -10.79
CA LEU A 58 -9.07 8.92 -10.85
C LEU A 58 -8.93 7.89 -11.98
N VAL A 59 -7.77 7.84 -12.61
CA VAL A 59 -7.43 6.85 -13.64
C VAL A 59 -6.11 6.18 -13.28
N ILE A 60 -6.07 4.86 -13.39
CA ILE A 60 -4.87 4.06 -13.12
C ILE A 60 -3.85 4.29 -14.23
N THR A 61 -2.66 4.78 -13.90
CA THR A 61 -1.63 5.11 -14.90
C THR A 61 -0.64 3.97 -15.15
N THR A 62 -0.55 3.00 -14.23
CA THR A 62 0.45 1.93 -14.24
C THR A 62 -0.14 0.52 -14.13
N GLY A 63 0.64 -0.48 -14.55
CA GLY A 63 0.31 -1.90 -14.35
C GLY A 63 -0.79 -2.44 -15.26
N LYS A 64 -1.30 -3.63 -14.91
CA LYS A 64 -2.25 -4.39 -15.74
C LYS A 64 -3.60 -3.69 -15.93
N LYS A 65 -4.01 -2.85 -14.98
CA LYS A 65 -5.30 -2.14 -14.98
C LYS A 65 -5.20 -0.69 -15.48
N LYS A 66 -4.17 -0.39 -16.26
CA LYS A 66 -3.95 0.96 -16.81
C LYS A 66 -5.16 1.41 -17.63
N GLY A 67 -5.61 2.64 -17.39
CA GLY A 67 -6.78 3.24 -18.05
C GLY A 67 -8.12 2.97 -17.36
N GLU A 68 -8.17 2.09 -16.35
CA GLU A 68 -9.38 1.84 -15.57
C GLU A 68 -9.49 2.80 -14.37
N HIS A 69 -10.71 2.91 -13.83
CA HIS A 69 -10.97 3.63 -12.58
C HIS A 69 -10.73 2.71 -11.36
N PRO A 70 -10.09 3.20 -10.29
CA PRO A 70 -9.94 2.43 -9.07
C PRO A 70 -11.30 2.18 -8.39
N SER A 71 -11.41 1.08 -7.65
CA SER A 71 -12.59 0.88 -6.80
C SER A 71 -12.60 1.85 -5.62
N PRO A 72 -13.77 2.21 -5.06
CA PRO A 72 -13.84 3.05 -3.84
C PRO A 72 -13.05 2.47 -2.65
N ALA A 73 -12.99 1.14 -2.54
CA ALA A 73 -12.18 0.46 -1.53
C ALA A 73 -10.67 0.67 -1.73
N THR A 74 -10.22 0.72 -3.00
CA THR A 74 -8.82 1.03 -3.33
C THR A 74 -8.49 2.47 -2.93
N VAL A 75 -9.38 3.42 -3.21
CA VAL A 75 -9.20 4.83 -2.82
C VAL A 75 -9.17 4.98 -1.29
N MET A 76 -10.08 4.31 -0.58
CA MET A 76 -10.09 4.31 0.88
C MET A 76 -8.78 3.77 1.46
N ARG A 77 -8.30 2.63 0.96
CA ARG A 77 -7.03 2.03 1.38
C ARG A 77 -5.85 2.97 1.13
N MET A 78 -5.78 3.56 -0.06
CA MET A 78 -4.72 4.49 -0.46
C MET A 78 -4.65 5.73 0.45
N LEU A 79 -5.80 6.34 0.74
CA LEU A 79 -5.87 7.51 1.63
C LEU A 79 -5.49 7.13 3.07
N ARG A 80 -5.98 5.98 3.57
CA ARG A 80 -5.63 5.47 4.90
C ARG A 80 -4.13 5.21 5.04
N GLU A 81 -3.52 4.50 4.09
CA GLU A 81 -2.07 4.22 4.08
C GLU A 81 -1.23 5.51 4.02
N HIS A 82 -1.74 6.56 3.38
CA HIS A 82 -1.11 7.88 3.41
C HIS A 82 -1.23 8.51 4.80
N ASP A 83 -2.44 8.55 5.37
CA ASP A 83 -2.68 9.17 6.67
C ASP A 83 -1.90 8.43 7.79
N GLU A 84 -1.78 7.11 7.73
CA GLU A 84 -0.96 6.31 8.65
C GLU A 84 0.54 6.61 8.51
N ARG A 85 1.04 6.79 7.28
CA ARG A 85 2.43 7.20 7.04
C ARG A 85 2.70 8.62 7.56
N GLN A 86 1.78 9.55 7.35
CA GLN A 86 1.90 10.91 7.87
C GLN A 86 1.86 10.95 9.40
N ALA A 87 0.97 10.17 10.02
CA ALA A 87 0.91 10.04 11.46
C ALA A 87 2.22 9.48 12.05
N ALA A 88 2.77 8.42 11.44
CA ALA A 88 4.05 7.85 11.86
C ALA A 88 5.21 8.85 11.72
N ALA A 89 5.27 9.57 10.60
CA ALA A 89 6.28 10.61 10.38
C ALA A 89 6.19 11.76 11.39
N THR A 90 4.97 12.14 11.79
CA THR A 90 4.75 13.20 12.79
C THR A 90 5.22 12.77 14.18
N VAL A 91 5.03 11.50 14.56
CA VAL A 91 5.48 10.95 15.84
C VAL A 91 7.02 10.85 15.90
N GLU A 92 7.67 10.50 14.80
CA GLU A 92 9.14 10.43 14.72
C GLU A 92 9.80 11.82 14.78
N GLN A 93 9.11 12.86 14.31
CA GLN A 93 9.60 14.25 14.29
C GLN A 93 9.31 15.03 15.59
N ALA A 94 8.59 14.43 16.55
CA ALA A 94 8.37 15.06 17.84
C ALA A 94 9.71 15.16 18.60
N PRO A 95 10.22 16.37 18.88
CA PRO A 95 11.46 16.51 19.62
C PRO A 95 11.25 15.92 21.01
N ALA A 96 12.16 15.02 21.42
CA ALA A 96 12.26 14.56 22.79
C ALA A 96 12.42 15.79 23.70
N ALA A 97 11.32 16.20 24.31
CA ALA A 97 11.31 17.33 25.23
C ALA A 97 11.96 16.90 26.55
N ARG A 98 13.24 17.29 26.67
CA ARG A 98 14.07 17.46 27.88
C ARG A 98 14.24 16.28 28.83
#